data_AF-A0A165MZH8-F1
#
_entry.id   AF-A0A165MZH8-F1
#
_cell.length_a   1.000
_cell.length_b   1.000
_cell.length_c   1.000
_cell.angle_alpha   90.00
_cell.angle_beta   90.00
_cell.angle_gamma   90.00
#
_symmetry.space_group_name_H-M   'P 1'
#
loop_
_entity.id
_entity.type
_entity.pdbx_description
1 polymer ?
#
loop_
_entity_poly.entity_id
_entity_poly.type
_entity_poly.pdbx_seq_one_letter_code
_entity_poly.pdbx_strand_id
1 'polypeptide(L)'
;MTQTPNELLKTQTSIDVNGASFLWDTEKGIFKFEGADVLLFWTDSAFKVFLDSIEEITGEGTADIVFETAGYRTGLVVSDFYKKSMVSIETSLQFLPKIYASAGWGKTSIDVDVANKSAIITILNGWETKVKKAQNSSRMGRFLPGHWAGVFTGLFDTNMWYEVLEHDLTSDFLKIRITESNITPKDNIRELVQREEKNEIMKLEAMVEDRTRELTDLIREISSPIIPVTDNIVVIPLIGKYNELRSKDMLEHTLTSLPQHRAKFVILDLTGIRSIDSEMVDMLNKLVSSARLFGMETLLVGISPELSMEVTKHQYSIGESTYFRNLKHAIHFAFAKEGMFIQEPKK
;
A
#
# COMPACT_ATOMS: atom_id res chain seq x y z
N MET A 1 -32.98 -72.19 12.26
CA MET A 1 -32.25 -71.36 13.23
C MET A 1 -32.36 -69.92 12.73
N THR A 2 -33.49 -69.27 13.01
CA THR A 2 -33.63 -68.20 14.02
C THR A 2 -32.86 -66.94 13.65
N GLN A 3 -33.45 -66.15 12.74
CA GLN A 3 -33.28 -64.69 12.77
C GLN A 3 -33.92 -64.20 14.08
N THR A 4 -33.11 -63.65 14.97
CA THR A 4 -33.59 -62.95 16.15
C THR A 4 -34.05 -61.54 15.76
N PRO A 5 -35.27 -61.13 16.12
CA PRO A 5 -35.77 -59.78 15.92
C PRO A 5 -35.29 -58.89 17.08
N ASN A 6 -34.17 -58.14 16.92
CA ASN A 6 -33.87 -56.99 17.79
C ASN A 6 -32.68 -56.09 17.34
N GLU A 7 -32.52 -55.81 16.05
CA GLU A 7 -31.75 -54.62 15.63
C GLU A 7 -32.72 -53.48 15.34
N LEU A 8 -33.35 -52.97 16.39
CA LEU A 8 -33.79 -51.58 16.39
C LEU A 8 -32.52 -50.74 16.26
N LEU A 9 -32.18 -50.34 15.03
CA LEU A 9 -31.22 -49.27 14.77
C LEU A 9 -31.61 -48.12 15.70
N LYS A 10 -30.79 -47.86 16.73
CA LYS A 10 -31.01 -46.70 17.62
C LYS A 10 -30.79 -45.45 16.77
N THR A 11 -31.87 -44.97 16.15
CA THR A 11 -31.90 -43.71 15.38
C THR A 11 -31.59 -42.52 16.26
N GLN A 12 -31.80 -42.65 17.57
CA GLN A 12 -31.40 -41.69 18.58
C GLN A 12 -30.40 -42.32 19.57
N THR A 13 -29.23 -41.71 19.70
CA THR A 13 -28.19 -42.12 20.65
C THR A 13 -27.67 -40.90 21.39
N SER A 14 -27.42 -41.03 22.70
CA SER A 14 -26.78 -40.00 23.51
C SER A 14 -25.64 -40.58 24.34
N ILE A 15 -24.55 -39.84 24.49
CA ILE A 15 -23.46 -40.16 25.41
C ILE A 15 -23.08 -38.93 26.23
N ASP A 16 -22.70 -39.15 27.49
CA ASP A 16 -22.00 -38.15 28.29
C ASP A 16 -20.49 -38.38 28.14
N VAL A 17 -19.77 -37.36 27.69
CA VAL A 17 -18.31 -37.38 27.61
C VAL A 17 -17.78 -36.27 28.49
N ASN A 18 -17.21 -36.66 29.63
CA ASN A 18 -16.57 -35.74 30.60
C ASN A 18 -17.54 -34.68 31.17
N GLY A 19 -18.82 -35.03 31.34
CA GLY A 19 -19.86 -34.13 31.80
C GLY A 19 -20.48 -33.25 30.71
N ALA A 20 -20.16 -33.53 29.43
CA ALA A 20 -20.79 -32.88 28.28
C ALA A 20 -21.69 -33.87 27.53
N SER A 21 -22.91 -33.46 27.24
CA SER A 21 -23.94 -34.24 26.57
C SER A 21 -23.84 -34.12 25.06
N PHE A 22 -23.78 -35.27 24.40
CA PHE A 22 -23.86 -35.40 22.96
C PHE A 22 -25.09 -36.20 22.58
N LEU A 23 -25.83 -35.74 21.59
CA LEU A 23 -27.02 -36.41 21.08
C LEU A 23 -27.01 -36.43 19.55
N TRP A 24 -27.16 -37.62 18.98
CA TRP A 24 -27.35 -37.84 17.56
C TRP A 24 -28.76 -38.36 17.33
N ASP A 25 -29.51 -37.67 16.49
CA ASP A 25 -30.77 -38.14 15.91
C ASP A 25 -30.55 -38.29 14.40
N THR A 26 -30.17 -39.49 13.97
CA THR A 26 -29.78 -39.80 12.60
C THR A 26 -30.96 -39.88 11.65
N GLU A 27 -32.17 -40.06 12.17
CA GLU A 27 -33.41 -40.01 11.40
C GLU A 27 -33.73 -38.57 10.97
N LYS A 28 -33.48 -37.59 11.85
CA LYS A 28 -33.68 -36.17 11.55
C LYS A 28 -32.44 -35.44 11.04
N GLY A 29 -31.27 -36.09 11.05
CA GLY A 29 -30.00 -35.45 10.69
C GLY A 29 -29.55 -34.39 11.70
N ILE A 30 -29.91 -34.55 12.98
CA ILE A 30 -29.62 -33.58 14.03
C ILE A 30 -28.48 -34.09 14.90
N PHE A 31 -27.49 -33.23 15.13
CA PHE A 31 -26.44 -33.44 16.11
C PHE A 31 -26.45 -32.29 17.11
N LYS A 32 -26.55 -32.62 18.39
CA LYS A 32 -26.59 -31.67 19.49
C LYS A 32 -25.44 -31.86 20.46
N PHE A 33 -24.95 -30.74 20.96
CA PHE A 33 -23.95 -30.63 22.02
C PHE A 33 -24.48 -29.69 23.09
N GLU A 34 -24.53 -30.14 24.35
CA GLU A 34 -25.15 -29.39 25.45
C GLU A 34 -26.60 -28.94 25.14
N GLY A 35 -27.32 -29.76 24.36
CA GLY A 35 -28.70 -29.49 23.95
C GLY A 35 -28.86 -28.48 22.79
N ALA A 36 -27.77 -27.84 22.35
CA ALA A 36 -27.74 -26.92 21.22
C ALA A 36 -27.36 -27.64 19.92
N ASP A 37 -27.91 -27.20 18.78
CA ASP A 37 -27.58 -27.74 17.46
C ASP A 37 -26.15 -27.35 17.06
N VAL A 38 -25.37 -28.34 16.61
CA VAL A 38 -23.97 -28.14 16.22
C VAL A 38 -23.64 -28.90 14.94
N LEU A 39 -22.62 -28.43 14.23
CA LEU A 39 -22.09 -29.04 13.02
C LEU A 39 -20.63 -29.46 13.25
N LEU A 40 -20.24 -30.60 12.67
CA LEU A 40 -18.87 -31.10 12.71
C LEU A 40 -18.11 -30.69 11.46
N PHE A 41 -16.87 -30.24 11.63
CA PHE A 41 -15.93 -29.99 10.55
C PHE A 41 -14.66 -30.83 10.75
N TRP A 42 -14.11 -31.36 9.65
CA TRP A 42 -12.72 -31.81 9.62
C TRP A 42 -11.80 -30.59 9.65
N THR A 43 -10.97 -30.50 10.69
CA THR A 43 -10.17 -29.30 10.98
C THR A 43 -9.11 -29.02 9.92
N ASP A 44 -8.43 -30.05 9.44
CA ASP A 44 -7.29 -29.96 8.51
C ASP A 44 -7.68 -29.81 7.03
N SER A 45 -8.97 -29.97 6.72
CA SER A 45 -9.49 -29.96 5.34
C SER A 45 -10.65 -28.99 5.20
N ALA A 46 -11.87 -29.39 5.58
CA ALA A 46 -13.07 -28.58 5.36
C ALA A 46 -13.02 -27.24 6.12
N PHE A 47 -12.61 -27.24 7.39
CA PHE A 47 -12.54 -25.99 8.17
C PHE A 47 -11.37 -25.12 7.74
N LYS A 48 -10.21 -25.73 7.46
CA LYS A 48 -9.06 -25.04 6.87
C LYS A 48 -9.47 -24.29 5.59
N VAL A 49 -10.12 -24.94 4.63
CA VAL A 49 -10.54 -24.29 3.37
C VAL A 49 -11.47 -23.09 3.62
N PHE A 50 -12.38 -23.20 4.58
CA PHE A 50 -13.24 -22.09 4.97
C PHE A 50 -12.43 -20.90 5.50
N LEU A 51 -11.44 -21.14 6.35
CA LEU A 51 -10.56 -20.10 6.92
C LEU A 51 -9.60 -19.54 5.87
N ASP A 52 -9.02 -20.37 5.01
CA ASP A 52 -8.18 -19.97 3.87
C ASP A 52 -8.92 -18.98 2.97
N SER A 53 -10.20 -19.25 2.69
CA SER A 53 -11.02 -18.39 1.82
C SER A 53 -11.19 -16.99 2.42
N ILE A 54 -11.30 -16.89 3.74
CA ILE A 54 -11.36 -15.60 4.44
C ILE A 54 -10.01 -14.89 4.35
N GLU A 55 -8.92 -15.61 4.63
CA GLU A 55 -7.54 -15.08 4.54
C GLU A 55 -7.21 -14.56 3.14
N GLU A 56 -7.61 -15.28 2.09
CA GLU A 56 -7.40 -14.89 0.69
C GLU A 56 -8.18 -13.63 0.32
N ILE A 57 -9.44 -13.52 0.74
CA ILE A 57 -10.32 -12.39 0.39
C ILE A 57 -9.94 -11.13 1.16
N THR A 58 -9.68 -11.23 2.46
CA THR A 58 -9.41 -10.06 3.31
C THR A 58 -7.95 -9.66 3.35
N GLY A 59 -7.04 -10.55 2.94
CA GLY A 59 -5.62 -10.44 3.19
C GLY A 59 -5.25 -10.95 4.59
N GLU A 60 -4.02 -11.41 4.68
CA GLU A 60 -3.47 -12.16 5.81
C GLU A 60 -3.45 -11.39 7.15
N GLY A 61 -3.32 -10.06 7.14
CA GLY A 61 -3.32 -9.24 8.37
C GLY A 61 -4.72 -8.92 8.87
N THR A 62 -5.64 -8.66 7.96
CA THR A 62 -7.04 -8.31 8.26
C THR A 62 -7.83 -9.53 8.73
N ALA A 63 -7.51 -10.71 8.21
CA ALA A 63 -8.12 -11.96 8.63
C ALA A 63 -7.92 -12.25 10.13
N ASP A 64 -6.74 -11.94 10.68
CA ASP A 64 -6.47 -12.10 12.12
C ASP A 64 -7.45 -11.31 12.98
N ILE A 65 -7.77 -10.06 12.59
CA ILE A 65 -8.72 -9.21 13.31
C ILE A 65 -10.15 -9.72 13.16
N VAL A 66 -10.50 -10.26 11.99
CA VAL A 66 -11.80 -10.92 11.77
C VAL A 66 -11.93 -12.13 12.70
N PHE A 67 -10.93 -13.01 12.75
CA PHE A 67 -10.94 -14.20 13.60
C PHE A 67 -10.94 -13.85 15.08
N GLU A 68 -10.14 -12.87 15.50
CA GLU A 68 -10.13 -12.37 16.87
C GLU A 68 -11.50 -11.82 17.30
N THR A 69 -12.12 -11.00 16.44
CA THR A 69 -13.45 -10.43 16.67
C THR A 69 -14.53 -11.50 16.71
N ALA A 70 -14.48 -12.46 15.79
CA ALA A 70 -15.40 -13.59 15.76
C ALA A 70 -15.26 -14.45 17.01
N GLY A 71 -14.03 -14.74 17.43
CA GLY A 71 -13.71 -15.41 18.67
C GLY A 71 -14.37 -14.70 19.85
N TYR A 72 -14.05 -13.42 20.04
CA TYR A 72 -14.57 -12.60 21.14
C TYR A 72 -16.09 -12.57 21.20
N ARG A 73 -16.77 -12.34 20.06
CA ARG A 73 -18.23 -12.36 20.01
C ARG A 73 -18.81 -13.73 20.35
N THR A 74 -18.17 -14.80 19.88
CA THR A 74 -18.58 -16.17 20.24
C THR A 74 -18.40 -16.42 21.74
N GLY A 75 -17.34 -15.87 22.35
CA GLY A 75 -17.11 -15.97 23.79
C GLY A 75 -18.19 -15.28 24.62
N LEU A 76 -18.67 -14.11 24.17
CA LEU A 76 -19.81 -13.43 24.79
C LEU A 76 -21.10 -14.27 24.73
N VAL A 77 -21.36 -14.93 23.61
CA VAL A 77 -22.52 -15.83 23.48
C VAL A 77 -22.42 -17.02 24.43
N VAL A 78 -21.23 -17.63 24.53
CA VAL A 78 -21.00 -18.78 25.41
C VAL A 78 -21.17 -18.38 26.88
N SER A 79 -20.58 -17.26 27.30
CA SER A 79 -20.71 -16.79 28.69
C SER A 79 -22.16 -16.45 29.07
N ASP A 80 -22.96 -15.88 28.14
CA ASP A 80 -24.39 -15.62 28.36
C ASP A 80 -25.20 -16.92 28.54
N PHE A 81 -24.89 -17.97 27.77
CA PHE A 81 -25.52 -19.29 27.92
C PHE A 81 -25.31 -19.88 29.34
N TYR A 82 -24.08 -19.81 29.85
CA TYR A 82 -23.77 -20.35 31.18
C TYR A 82 -24.29 -19.46 32.33
N LYS A 83 -24.33 -18.14 32.16
CA LYS A 83 -24.97 -17.23 33.12
C LYS A 83 -26.47 -17.52 33.27
N LYS A 84 -27.17 -17.72 32.16
CA LYS A 84 -28.62 -18.04 32.17
C LYS A 84 -28.94 -19.38 32.81
N SER A 85 -27.98 -20.30 32.79
CA SER A 85 -28.09 -21.60 33.46
C SER A 85 -27.96 -21.52 35.00
N MET A 86 -27.89 -20.31 35.58
CA MET A 86 -27.85 -20.01 37.03
C MET A 86 -26.66 -20.63 37.78
N VAL A 87 -25.52 -20.78 37.11
CA VAL A 87 -24.28 -21.30 37.69
C VAL A 87 -23.40 -20.14 38.16
N SER A 88 -22.75 -20.24 39.32
CA SER A 88 -21.78 -19.21 39.76
C SER A 88 -20.61 -19.13 38.78
N ILE A 89 -19.86 -18.02 38.79
CA ILE A 89 -18.68 -17.86 37.92
C ILE A 89 -17.67 -18.98 38.20
N GLU A 90 -17.41 -19.28 39.46
CA GLU A 90 -16.48 -20.32 39.91
C GLU A 90 -16.90 -21.70 39.42
N THR A 91 -18.18 -22.03 39.54
CA THR A 91 -18.71 -23.31 39.06
C THR A 91 -18.62 -23.37 37.53
N SER A 92 -18.94 -22.29 36.82
CA SER A 92 -18.81 -22.23 35.35
C SER A 92 -17.37 -22.52 34.92
N LEU A 93 -16.39 -21.86 35.56
CA LEU A 93 -14.97 -22.00 35.24
C LEU A 93 -14.41 -23.40 35.56
N GLN A 94 -15.04 -24.18 36.44
CA GLN A 94 -14.67 -25.58 36.68
C GLN A 94 -15.15 -26.53 35.57
N PHE A 95 -16.27 -26.22 34.92
CA PHE A 95 -16.86 -27.09 33.89
C PHE A 95 -16.40 -26.74 32.48
N LEU A 96 -16.22 -25.46 32.15
CA LEU A 96 -15.82 -25.03 30.81
C LEU A 96 -14.62 -25.82 30.26
N PRO A 97 -13.50 -25.99 30.97
CA PRO A 97 -12.37 -26.78 30.47
C PRO A 97 -12.73 -28.17 29.96
N LYS A 98 -13.66 -28.85 30.63
CA LYS A 98 -14.13 -30.20 30.26
C LYS A 98 -14.98 -30.13 29.00
N ILE A 99 -15.89 -29.17 28.92
CA ILE A 99 -16.78 -28.95 27.78
C ILE A 99 -15.96 -28.63 26.52
N TYR A 100 -15.00 -27.69 26.60
CA TYR A 100 -14.11 -27.37 25.47
C TYR A 100 -13.24 -28.57 25.04
N ALA A 101 -12.74 -29.34 26.01
CA ALA A 101 -11.97 -30.56 25.70
C ALA A 101 -12.85 -31.60 24.98
N SER A 102 -14.08 -31.84 25.45
CA SER A 102 -15.03 -32.75 24.82
C SER A 102 -15.47 -32.28 23.43
N ALA A 103 -15.60 -30.96 23.22
CA ALA A 103 -15.93 -30.36 21.94
C ALA A 103 -14.74 -30.32 20.95
N GLY A 104 -13.54 -30.77 21.36
CA GLY A 104 -12.36 -30.80 20.50
C GLY A 104 -11.64 -29.46 20.32
N TRP A 105 -11.90 -28.47 21.18
CA TRP A 105 -11.26 -27.15 21.08
C TRP A 105 -9.81 -27.12 21.55
N GLY A 106 -9.41 -28.13 22.34
CA GLY A 106 -8.12 -28.22 23.00
C GLY A 106 -8.29 -28.49 24.49
N LYS A 107 -7.27 -29.10 25.11
CA LYS A 107 -7.26 -29.30 26.56
C LYS A 107 -6.90 -27.97 27.21
N THR A 108 -7.86 -27.37 27.88
CA THR A 108 -7.70 -26.08 28.54
C THR A 108 -7.50 -26.25 30.04
N SER A 109 -6.65 -25.42 30.63
CA SER A 109 -6.53 -25.21 32.07
C SER A 109 -6.70 -23.73 32.36
N ILE A 110 -7.43 -23.40 33.43
CA ILE A 110 -7.73 -22.02 33.83
C ILE A 110 -7.27 -21.85 35.28
N ASP A 111 -6.39 -20.88 35.51
CA ASP A 111 -6.04 -20.38 36.83
C ASP A 111 -6.63 -18.97 36.97
N VAL A 112 -7.61 -18.79 37.86
CA VAL A 112 -8.43 -17.56 37.93
C VAL A 112 -8.28 -16.89 39.29
N ASP A 113 -8.08 -15.58 39.27
CA ASP A 113 -8.22 -14.70 40.41
C ASP A 113 -9.48 -13.84 40.21
N VAL A 114 -10.57 -14.27 40.85
CA VAL A 114 -11.88 -13.62 40.78
C VAL A 114 -11.84 -12.23 41.40
N ALA A 115 -11.07 -12.03 42.47
CA ALA A 115 -11.01 -10.75 43.18
C ALA A 115 -10.35 -9.67 42.34
N ASN A 116 -9.28 -10.03 41.62
CA ASN A 116 -8.56 -9.13 40.73
C ASN A 116 -9.03 -9.18 39.27
N LYS A 117 -10.11 -9.93 38.97
CA LYS A 117 -10.62 -10.16 37.61
C LYS A 117 -9.48 -10.49 36.63
N SER A 118 -8.74 -11.54 36.93
CA SER A 118 -7.65 -11.99 36.06
C SER A 118 -7.64 -13.50 35.92
N ALA A 119 -7.12 -13.99 34.80
CA ALA A 119 -6.94 -15.42 34.60
C ALA A 119 -5.71 -15.73 33.75
N ILE A 120 -5.07 -16.87 34.01
CA ILE A 120 -4.09 -17.49 33.12
C ILE A 120 -4.75 -18.71 32.50
N ILE A 121 -4.78 -18.74 31.18
CA ILE A 121 -5.38 -19.82 30.41
C ILE A 121 -4.26 -20.51 29.64
N THR A 122 -4.18 -21.82 29.79
CA THR A 122 -3.25 -22.68 29.04
C THR A 122 -4.04 -23.64 28.18
N ILE A 123 -3.75 -23.68 26.89
CA ILE A 123 -4.41 -24.53 25.90
C ILE A 123 -3.36 -25.45 25.28
N LEU A 124 -3.63 -26.75 25.34
CA LEU A 124 -2.85 -27.79 24.68
C LEU A 124 -3.66 -28.42 23.56
N ASN A 125 -3.03 -28.75 22.44
CA ASN A 125 -3.68 -29.39 21.28
C ASN A 125 -4.86 -28.57 20.73
N GLY A 126 -4.73 -27.24 20.74
CA GLY A 126 -5.76 -26.33 20.24
C GLY A 126 -6.09 -26.57 18.77
N TRP A 127 -7.37 -26.46 18.39
CA TRP A 127 -7.77 -26.71 17.00
C TRP A 127 -7.11 -25.73 16.02
N GLU A 128 -6.91 -24.47 16.42
CA GLU A 128 -6.27 -23.45 15.56
C GLU A 128 -4.84 -23.85 15.19
N THR A 129 -4.09 -24.45 16.12
CA THR A 129 -2.72 -24.87 15.85
C THR A 129 -2.69 -25.97 14.78
N LYS A 130 -3.65 -26.90 14.80
CA LYS A 130 -3.79 -27.93 13.76
C LYS A 130 -4.08 -27.33 12.39
N VAL A 131 -4.95 -26.31 12.33
CA VAL A 131 -5.23 -25.58 11.09
C VAL A 131 -3.97 -24.87 10.60
N LYS A 132 -3.26 -24.14 11.48
CA LYS A 132 -2.04 -23.41 11.11
C LYS A 132 -0.92 -24.33 10.61
N LYS A 133 -0.75 -25.50 11.23
CA LYS A 133 0.13 -26.57 10.73
C LYS A 133 -0.28 -27.05 9.33
N ALA A 134 -1.56 -27.31 9.11
CA ALA A 134 -2.07 -27.74 7.80
C ALA A 134 -1.97 -26.65 6.73
N GLN A 135 -1.98 -25.37 7.12
CA GLN A 135 -1.70 -24.22 6.26
C GLN A 135 -0.19 -24.01 5.99
N ASN A 136 0.71 -24.79 6.62
CA ASN A 136 2.16 -24.55 6.63
C ASN A 136 2.52 -23.13 7.11
N SER A 137 1.72 -22.57 8.03
CA SER A 137 1.91 -21.23 8.56
C SER A 137 2.65 -21.29 9.91
N SER A 138 3.59 -20.37 10.11
CA SER A 138 4.26 -20.15 11.40
C SER A 138 3.52 -19.13 12.28
N ARG A 139 2.37 -18.61 11.83
CA ARG A 139 1.59 -17.60 12.56
C ARG A 139 0.69 -18.23 13.61
N MET A 140 0.48 -17.50 14.69
CA MET A 140 -0.46 -17.87 15.75
C MET A 140 -1.90 -17.54 15.32
N GLY A 141 -2.85 -18.45 15.57
CA GLY A 141 -4.28 -18.17 15.44
C GLY A 141 -4.77 -17.15 16.49
N ARG A 142 -5.79 -16.36 16.13
CA ARG A 142 -6.32 -15.27 16.97
C ARG A 142 -7.72 -15.54 17.50
N PHE A 143 -8.39 -16.59 17.01
CA PHE A 143 -9.75 -16.90 17.40
C PHE A 143 -9.83 -17.37 18.86
N LEU A 144 -9.01 -18.34 19.29
CA LEU A 144 -9.04 -18.89 20.64
C LEU A 144 -8.70 -17.85 21.71
N PRO A 145 -7.63 -17.03 21.57
CA PRO A 145 -7.38 -15.94 22.51
C PRO A 145 -8.52 -14.93 22.59
N GLY A 146 -9.04 -14.48 21.44
CA GLY A 146 -10.18 -13.57 21.37
C GLY A 146 -11.42 -14.19 22.02
N HIS A 147 -11.66 -15.48 21.78
CA HIS A 147 -12.76 -16.22 22.37
C HIS A 147 -12.72 -16.23 23.89
N TRP A 148 -11.58 -16.54 24.48
CA TRP A 148 -11.44 -16.50 25.93
C TRP A 148 -11.56 -15.09 26.50
N ALA A 149 -11.05 -14.06 25.84
CA ALA A 149 -11.31 -12.67 26.22
C ALA A 149 -12.82 -12.35 26.24
N GLY A 150 -13.57 -12.84 25.25
CA GLY A 150 -15.03 -12.70 25.20
C GLY A 150 -15.75 -13.47 26.31
N VAL A 151 -15.35 -14.72 26.58
CA VAL A 151 -15.92 -15.54 27.68
C VAL A 151 -15.76 -14.82 29.00
N PHE A 152 -14.55 -14.35 29.31
CA PHE A 152 -14.25 -13.67 30.56
C PHE A 152 -14.88 -12.27 30.64
N THR A 153 -14.99 -11.56 29.51
CA THR A 153 -15.74 -10.30 29.43
C THR A 153 -17.17 -10.51 29.89
N GLY A 154 -17.83 -11.52 29.31
CA GLY A 154 -19.18 -11.87 29.69
C GLY A 154 -19.24 -12.30 31.15
N LEU A 155 -18.43 -13.26 31.60
CA LEU A 155 -18.47 -13.76 32.98
C LEU A 155 -18.30 -12.65 34.04
N PHE A 156 -17.35 -11.72 33.85
CA PHE A 156 -17.07 -10.65 34.81
C PHE A 156 -17.90 -9.36 34.63
N ASP A 157 -18.74 -9.28 33.59
CA ASP A 157 -19.51 -8.07 33.22
C ASP A 157 -18.63 -6.81 33.11
N THR A 158 -17.38 -6.96 32.66
CA THR A 158 -16.48 -5.86 32.34
C THR A 158 -15.63 -6.23 31.13
N ASN A 159 -15.06 -5.25 30.44
CA ASN A 159 -14.24 -5.53 29.26
C ASN A 159 -12.93 -6.21 29.65
N MET A 160 -12.75 -7.44 29.18
CA MET A 160 -11.56 -8.26 29.43
C MET A 160 -10.82 -8.49 28.12
N TRP A 161 -9.50 -8.43 28.16
CA TRP A 161 -8.66 -8.67 26.99
C TRP A 161 -7.52 -9.64 27.30
N TYR A 162 -6.95 -10.23 26.25
CA TYR A 162 -5.88 -11.20 26.37
C TYR A 162 -4.50 -10.60 26.06
N GLU A 163 -3.49 -11.12 26.73
CA GLU A 163 -2.07 -10.95 26.44
C GLU A 163 -1.48 -12.35 26.20
N VAL A 164 -0.76 -12.55 25.10
CA VAL A 164 -0.08 -13.84 24.84
C VAL A 164 1.20 -13.89 25.65
N LEU A 165 1.29 -14.85 26.57
CA LEU A 165 2.47 -15.05 27.40
C LEU A 165 3.47 -15.99 26.74
N GLU A 166 2.98 -17.06 26.13
CA GLU A 166 3.79 -18.10 25.51
C GLU A 166 2.98 -18.82 24.44
N HIS A 167 3.63 -19.15 23.32
CA HIS A 167 3.02 -19.87 22.22
C HIS A 167 4.09 -20.68 21.50
N ASP A 168 3.80 -21.97 21.29
CA ASP A 168 4.65 -22.87 20.52
C ASP A 168 3.77 -23.76 19.63
N LEU A 169 3.93 -23.59 18.31
CA LEU A 169 3.25 -24.42 17.32
C LEU A 169 3.72 -25.87 17.37
N THR A 170 4.99 -26.11 17.73
CA THR A 170 5.56 -27.47 17.69
C THR A 170 4.91 -28.36 18.73
N SER A 171 4.85 -27.89 19.97
CA SER A 171 4.21 -28.58 21.10
C SER A 171 2.69 -28.38 21.21
N ASP A 172 2.07 -27.67 20.25
CA ASP A 172 0.64 -27.31 20.28
C ASP A 172 0.24 -26.60 21.58
N PHE A 173 1.02 -25.60 21.97
CA PHE A 173 0.91 -24.90 23.25
C PHE A 173 0.56 -23.43 23.09
N LEU A 174 -0.41 -22.95 23.86
CA LEU A 174 -0.77 -21.54 23.97
C LEU A 174 -1.05 -21.19 25.43
N LYS A 175 -0.41 -20.13 25.92
CA LYS A 175 -0.65 -19.56 27.25
C LYS A 175 -0.95 -18.09 27.13
N ILE A 176 -2.09 -17.69 27.65
CA ILE A 176 -2.57 -16.30 27.63
C ILE A 176 -2.94 -15.84 29.03
N ARG A 177 -2.78 -14.54 29.27
CA ARG A 177 -3.30 -13.85 30.44
C ARG A 177 -4.53 -13.05 30.03
N ILE A 178 -5.61 -13.15 30.79
CA ILE A 178 -6.80 -12.32 30.64
C ILE A 178 -6.87 -11.33 31.80
N THR A 179 -7.04 -10.05 31.50
CA THR A 179 -7.22 -8.97 32.50
C THR A 179 -8.22 -7.94 31.99
N GLU A 180 -8.73 -7.11 32.90
CA GLU A 180 -9.50 -5.92 32.53
C GLU A 180 -8.67 -5.01 31.61
N SER A 181 -9.30 -4.47 30.57
CA SER A 181 -8.62 -3.69 29.53
C SER A 181 -9.56 -2.70 28.87
N ASN A 182 -9.00 -1.68 28.23
CA ASN A 182 -9.74 -0.77 27.36
C ASN A 182 -9.76 -1.23 25.89
N ILE A 183 -9.01 -2.29 25.55
CA ILE A 183 -8.95 -2.82 24.18
C ILE A 183 -10.27 -3.52 23.85
N THR A 184 -10.89 -3.15 22.73
CA THR A 184 -12.08 -3.82 22.23
C THR A 184 -11.86 -4.28 20.78
N PRO A 185 -12.61 -5.30 20.30
CA PRO A 185 -12.54 -5.68 18.89
C PRO A 185 -12.88 -4.52 17.95
N LYS A 186 -13.75 -3.59 18.39
CA LYS A 186 -14.12 -2.39 17.62
C LYS A 186 -12.92 -1.45 17.43
N ASP A 187 -12.10 -1.30 18.45
CA ASP A 187 -10.90 -0.44 18.40
C ASP A 187 -9.83 -1.06 17.49
N ASN A 188 -9.61 -2.39 17.58
CA ASN A 188 -8.67 -3.09 16.71
C ASN A 188 -9.06 -2.97 15.22
N ILE A 189 -10.35 -3.12 14.89
CA ILE A 189 -10.86 -2.90 13.53
C ILE A 189 -10.62 -1.45 13.08
N ARG A 190 -10.91 -0.48 13.94
CA ARG A 190 -10.71 0.94 13.62
C ARG A 190 -9.23 1.26 13.37
N GLU A 191 -8.34 0.76 14.21
CA GLU A 191 -6.90 0.98 14.07
C GLU A 191 -6.36 0.37 12.77
N LEU A 192 -6.84 -0.83 12.39
CA LEU A 192 -6.49 -1.44 11.11
C LEU A 192 -6.91 -0.57 9.94
N VAL A 193 -8.18 -0.14 9.88
CA VAL A 193 -8.70 0.68 8.79
C VAL A 193 -7.88 1.97 8.66
N GLN A 194 -7.59 2.63 9.79
CA GLN A 194 -6.76 3.84 9.81
C GLN A 194 -5.32 3.58 9.32
N ARG A 195 -4.75 2.43 9.66
CA ARG A 195 -3.41 2.04 9.22
C ARG A 195 -3.37 1.73 7.73
N GLU A 196 -4.37 1.03 7.20
CA GLU A 196 -4.49 0.74 5.77
C GLU A 196 -4.67 2.03 4.95
N GLU A 197 -5.60 2.90 5.35
CA GLU A 197 -5.80 4.22 4.72
C GLU A 197 -4.50 5.03 4.69
N LYS A 198 -3.75 5.06 5.81
CA LYS A 198 -2.47 5.76 5.87
C LYS A 198 -1.42 5.16 4.94
N ASN A 199 -1.34 3.84 4.85
CA ASN A 199 -0.40 3.16 3.95
C ASN A 199 -0.74 3.43 2.48
N GLU A 200 -2.03 3.45 2.13
CA GLU A 200 -2.48 3.81 0.78
C GLU A 200 -2.11 5.24 0.44
N ILE A 201 -2.35 6.20 1.34
CA ILE A 201 -1.96 7.60 1.17
C ILE A 201 -0.45 7.71 0.92
N MET A 202 0.38 7.07 1.76
CA MET A 202 1.84 7.09 1.59
C MET A 202 2.29 6.52 0.24
N LYS A 203 1.64 5.44 -0.23
CA LYS A 203 1.93 4.85 -1.53
C LYS A 203 1.55 5.79 -2.67
N LEU A 204 0.39 6.45 -2.59
CA LEU A 204 -0.05 7.44 -3.57
C LEU A 204 0.89 8.65 -3.59
N GLU A 205 1.30 9.17 -2.44
CA GLU A 205 2.26 10.26 -2.32
C GLU A 205 3.59 9.91 -3.00
N ALA A 206 4.13 8.73 -2.73
CA ALA A 206 5.36 8.26 -3.38
C ALA A 206 5.22 8.15 -4.91
N MET A 207 4.11 7.60 -5.40
CA MET A 207 3.83 7.52 -6.84
C MET A 207 3.72 8.91 -7.50
N VAL A 208 3.09 9.86 -6.81
CA VAL A 208 2.99 11.25 -7.30
C VAL A 208 4.36 11.91 -7.33
N GLU A 209 5.19 11.71 -6.31
CA GLU A 209 6.54 12.25 -6.27
C GLU A 209 7.41 11.69 -7.42
N ASP A 210 7.41 10.36 -7.60
CA ASP A 210 8.14 9.70 -8.67
C ASP A 210 7.70 10.22 -10.05
N ARG A 211 6.38 10.33 -10.27
CA ARG A 211 5.86 10.84 -11.54
C ARG A 211 6.20 12.31 -11.78
N THR A 212 6.17 13.12 -10.71
CA THR A 212 6.54 14.53 -10.79
C THR A 212 8.02 14.69 -11.15
N ARG A 213 8.88 13.82 -10.60
CA ARG A 213 10.30 13.77 -10.92
C ARG A 213 10.54 13.41 -12.39
N GLU A 214 9.93 12.33 -12.87
CA GLU A 214 10.00 11.92 -14.28
C GLU A 214 9.57 13.03 -15.24
N LEU A 215 8.46 13.71 -14.95
CA LEU A 215 7.97 14.82 -15.77
C LEU A 215 8.93 16.01 -15.74
N THR A 216 9.53 16.30 -14.58
CA THR A 216 10.50 17.40 -14.44
C THR A 216 11.78 17.11 -15.22
N ASP A 217 12.29 15.88 -15.16
CA ASP A 217 13.47 15.47 -15.92
C ASP A 217 13.21 15.49 -17.43
N LEU A 218 12.04 15.02 -17.88
CA LEU A 218 11.63 15.13 -19.27
C LEU A 218 11.54 16.59 -19.74
N ILE A 219 10.97 17.48 -18.91
CA ILE A 219 10.90 18.92 -19.21
C ILE A 219 12.32 19.50 -19.38
N ARG A 220 13.28 19.09 -18.56
CA ARG A 220 14.68 19.52 -18.69
C ARG A 220 15.27 19.07 -20.01
N GLU A 221 15.11 17.79 -20.36
CA GLU A 221 15.66 17.22 -21.60
C GLU A 221 15.13 17.93 -22.87
N ILE A 222 13.86 18.30 -22.89
CA ILE A 222 13.23 18.92 -24.08
C ILE A 222 13.32 20.46 -24.12
N SER A 223 13.87 21.11 -23.09
CA SER A 223 13.69 22.56 -22.89
C SER A 223 14.46 23.48 -23.84
N SER A 224 15.58 23.04 -24.45
CA SER A 224 16.31 23.76 -25.51
C SER A 224 17.23 22.82 -26.30
N PRO A 225 16.73 22.15 -27.36
CA PRO A 225 17.57 21.26 -28.17
C PRO A 225 18.58 22.06 -29.01
N ILE A 226 19.86 21.66 -29.00
CA ILE A 226 20.85 22.18 -29.95
C ILE A 226 20.74 21.37 -31.24
N ILE A 227 20.33 22.02 -32.33
CA ILE A 227 20.08 21.38 -33.62
C ILE A 227 21.25 21.72 -34.56
N PRO A 228 22.17 20.78 -34.87
CA PRO A 228 23.20 21.01 -35.87
C PRO A 228 22.59 21.03 -37.27
N VAL A 229 22.76 22.14 -37.98
CA VAL A 229 22.34 22.30 -39.39
C VAL A 229 23.46 21.89 -40.32
N THR A 230 24.69 22.30 -39.99
CA THR A 230 25.95 21.85 -40.62
C THR A 230 27.04 21.81 -39.54
N ASP A 231 28.23 21.33 -39.88
CA ASP A 231 29.39 21.34 -38.97
C ASP A 231 29.72 22.74 -38.42
N ASN A 232 29.34 23.81 -39.14
CA ASN A 232 29.65 25.19 -38.77
C ASN A 232 28.42 25.97 -38.25
N ILE A 233 27.22 25.40 -38.27
CA ILE A 233 25.97 26.10 -37.93
C ILE A 233 25.12 25.26 -36.99
N VAL A 234 24.81 25.82 -35.82
CA VAL A 234 23.83 25.26 -34.88
C VAL A 234 22.65 26.20 -34.68
N VAL A 235 21.48 25.63 -34.42
CA VAL A 235 20.24 26.35 -34.14
C VAL A 235 19.76 25.96 -32.75
N ILE A 236 19.33 26.95 -31.97
CA ILE A 236 18.77 26.78 -30.63
C ILE A 236 17.39 27.43 -30.63
N PRO A 237 16.31 26.65 -30.77
CA PRO A 237 14.95 27.17 -30.69
C PRO A 237 14.58 27.45 -29.24
N LEU A 238 14.04 28.64 -29.00
CA LEU A 238 13.55 29.08 -27.70
C LEU A 238 12.02 28.97 -27.69
N ILE A 239 11.49 28.11 -26.82
CA ILE A 239 10.06 27.73 -26.84
C ILE A 239 9.39 28.04 -25.49
N GLY A 240 8.32 28.83 -25.55
CA GLY A 240 7.45 29.09 -24.41
C GLY A 240 7.97 30.21 -23.50
N LYS A 241 7.59 30.16 -22.23
CA LYS A 241 8.02 31.14 -21.22
C LYS A 241 9.22 30.61 -20.45
N TYR A 242 10.17 31.49 -20.18
CA TYR A 242 11.36 31.23 -19.39
C TYR A 242 11.22 32.00 -18.08
N ASN A 243 11.10 31.28 -16.96
CA ASN A 243 11.24 31.85 -15.63
C ASN A 243 12.69 31.64 -15.15
N GLU A 244 13.06 32.22 -14.00
CA GLU A 244 14.42 32.16 -13.47
C GLU A 244 15.04 30.74 -13.49
N LEU A 245 14.31 29.75 -12.97
CA LEU A 245 14.78 28.36 -12.93
C LEU A 245 15.03 27.80 -14.33
N ARG A 246 14.08 28.01 -15.25
CA ARG A 246 14.14 27.48 -16.61
C ARG A 246 15.22 28.18 -17.46
N SER A 247 15.41 29.48 -17.24
CA SER A 247 16.49 30.26 -17.87
C SER A 247 17.87 29.76 -17.45
N LYS A 248 18.03 29.44 -16.16
CA LYS A 248 19.29 28.89 -15.63
C LYS A 248 19.58 27.50 -16.18
N ASP A 249 18.60 26.59 -16.11
CA ASP A 249 18.74 25.22 -16.62
C ASP A 249 19.05 25.22 -18.13
N MET A 250 18.36 26.07 -18.91
CA MET A 250 18.67 26.25 -20.33
C MET A 250 20.12 26.71 -20.53
N LEU A 251 20.52 27.79 -19.85
CA LEU A 251 21.83 28.40 -20.02
C LEU A 251 22.92 27.36 -19.73
N GLU A 252 22.83 26.65 -18.61
CA GLU A 252 23.79 25.62 -18.21
C GLU A 252 23.87 24.48 -19.22
N HIS A 253 22.72 23.93 -19.64
CA HIS A 253 22.67 22.85 -20.63
C HIS A 253 23.25 23.29 -21.98
N THR A 254 22.86 24.48 -22.43
CA THR A 254 23.32 25.03 -23.71
C THR A 254 24.82 25.24 -23.68
N LEU A 255 25.36 25.92 -22.67
CA LEU A 255 26.79 26.20 -22.59
C LEU A 255 27.66 24.95 -22.42
N THR A 256 27.13 23.88 -21.83
CA THR A 256 27.84 22.60 -21.68
C THR A 256 27.88 21.82 -23.00
N SER A 257 26.81 21.88 -23.80
CA SER A 257 26.67 21.10 -25.04
C SER A 257 27.27 21.80 -26.25
N LEU A 258 27.17 23.13 -26.32
CA LEU A 258 27.52 23.95 -27.48
C LEU A 258 29.00 23.82 -27.95
N PRO A 259 30.01 23.70 -27.06
CA PRO A 259 31.40 23.45 -27.45
C PRO A 259 31.62 22.14 -28.23
N GLN A 260 30.77 21.14 -28.05
CA GLN A 260 30.91 19.83 -28.70
C GLN A 260 30.65 19.91 -30.22
N HIS A 261 29.88 20.92 -30.66
CA HIS A 261 29.47 21.06 -32.06
C HIS A 261 30.49 21.79 -32.95
N ARG A 262 31.54 22.41 -32.38
CA ARG A 262 32.59 23.17 -33.13
C ARG A 262 32.04 24.18 -34.15
N ALA A 263 30.82 24.67 -33.93
CA ALA A 263 30.17 25.58 -34.85
C ALA A 263 30.89 26.94 -34.91
N LYS A 264 30.69 27.68 -36.00
CA LYS A 264 31.09 29.08 -36.13
C LYS A 264 29.92 30.03 -35.96
N PHE A 265 28.70 29.56 -36.21
CA PHE A 265 27.47 30.33 -36.10
C PHE A 265 26.49 29.63 -35.15
N VAL A 266 25.94 30.41 -34.22
CA VAL A 266 24.84 30.00 -33.34
C VAL A 266 23.62 30.83 -33.68
N ILE A 267 22.54 30.19 -34.11
CA ILE A 267 21.28 30.85 -34.40
C ILE A 267 20.33 30.65 -33.22
N LEU A 268 19.95 31.73 -32.56
CA LEU A 268 18.91 31.74 -31.53
C LEU A 268 17.57 32.01 -32.21
N ASP A 269 16.66 31.04 -32.19
CA ASP A 269 15.34 31.16 -32.82
C ASP A 269 14.26 31.50 -31.79
N LEU A 270 13.80 32.75 -31.83
CA LEU A 270 12.78 33.30 -30.94
C LEU A 270 11.36 33.13 -31.49
N THR A 271 11.15 32.37 -32.57
CA THR A 271 9.81 32.18 -33.17
C THR A 271 8.78 31.62 -32.16
N GLY A 272 9.23 30.84 -31.17
CA GLY A 272 8.40 30.26 -30.11
C GLY A 272 8.13 31.16 -28.91
N ILE A 273 8.62 32.41 -28.92
CA ILE A 273 8.58 33.35 -27.79
C ILE A 273 7.48 34.39 -28.01
N ARG A 274 6.61 34.56 -27.00
CA ARG A 274 5.46 35.49 -27.06
C ARG A 274 5.63 36.75 -26.23
N SER A 275 6.54 36.73 -25.26
CA SER A 275 6.79 37.83 -24.33
C SER A 275 8.23 37.74 -23.84
N ILE A 276 8.85 38.87 -23.55
CA ILE A 276 10.21 38.95 -23.03
C ILE A 276 10.27 39.77 -21.74
N ASP A 277 10.99 39.26 -20.75
CA ASP A 277 11.25 39.91 -19.46
C ASP A 277 12.76 40.10 -19.23
N SER A 278 13.11 40.73 -18.11
CA SER A 278 14.50 40.98 -17.71
C SER A 278 15.33 39.69 -17.59
N GLU A 279 14.73 38.63 -17.08
CA GLU A 279 15.36 37.33 -16.82
C GLU A 279 15.73 36.63 -18.13
N MET A 280 14.83 36.65 -19.12
CA MET A 280 15.11 36.13 -20.44
C MET A 280 16.18 36.96 -21.16
N VAL A 281 16.16 38.29 -21.02
CA VAL A 281 17.19 39.17 -21.62
C VAL A 281 18.56 38.91 -21.02
N ASP A 282 18.66 38.74 -19.70
CA ASP A 282 19.91 38.38 -19.02
C ASP A 282 20.44 37.02 -19.50
N MET A 283 19.57 36.02 -19.60
CA MET A 283 19.92 34.70 -20.16
C MET A 283 20.44 34.82 -21.60
N LEU A 284 19.75 35.55 -22.48
CA LEU A 284 20.16 35.76 -23.87
C LEU A 284 21.52 36.46 -23.95
N ASN A 285 21.75 37.49 -23.13
CA ASN A 285 23.03 38.20 -23.08
C ASN A 285 24.17 37.29 -22.63
N LYS A 286 23.94 36.43 -21.64
CA LYS A 286 24.91 35.43 -21.20
C LYS A 286 25.22 34.43 -22.31
N LEU A 287 24.20 33.93 -23.02
CA LEU A 287 24.38 33.03 -24.16
C LEU A 287 25.20 33.67 -25.29
N VAL A 288 24.83 34.87 -25.72
CA VAL A 288 25.55 35.61 -26.77
C VAL A 288 27.01 35.83 -26.37
N SER A 289 27.23 36.26 -25.12
CA SER A 289 28.59 36.53 -24.61
C SER A 289 29.43 35.25 -24.54
N SER A 290 28.87 34.17 -24.03
CA SER A 290 29.56 32.87 -23.95
C SER A 290 29.82 32.26 -25.32
N ALA A 291 28.86 32.33 -26.25
CA ALA A 291 29.06 31.89 -27.63
C ALA A 291 30.22 32.65 -28.29
N ARG A 292 30.31 33.98 -28.07
CA ARG A 292 31.43 34.79 -28.54
C ARG A 292 32.77 34.37 -27.93
N LEU A 293 32.80 34.04 -26.63
CA LEU A 293 34.01 33.52 -25.98
C LEU A 293 34.47 32.19 -26.57
N PHE A 294 33.54 31.37 -27.05
CA PHE A 294 33.85 30.15 -27.80
C PHE A 294 34.19 30.40 -29.28
N GLY A 295 34.24 31.67 -29.72
CA GLY A 295 34.59 32.04 -31.10
C GLY A 295 33.43 31.94 -32.09
N MET A 296 32.19 31.88 -31.61
CA MET A 296 30.99 31.80 -32.45
C MET A 296 30.32 33.17 -32.65
N GLU A 297 29.82 33.40 -33.86
CA GLU A 297 28.96 34.54 -34.20
C GLU A 297 27.50 34.16 -33.88
N THR A 298 26.82 35.01 -33.11
CA THR A 298 25.42 34.76 -32.71
C THR A 298 24.45 35.53 -33.61
N LEU A 299 23.48 34.82 -34.18
CA LEU A 299 22.43 35.36 -35.04
C LEU A 299 21.07 35.19 -34.38
N LEU A 300 20.25 36.25 -34.29
CA LEU A 300 18.90 36.17 -33.75
C LEU A 300 17.88 36.15 -34.89
N VAL A 301 16.88 35.27 -34.77
CA VAL A 301 15.79 35.14 -35.73
C VAL A 301 14.44 35.00 -35.03
N GLY A 302 13.34 35.20 -35.78
CA GLY A 302 12.01 34.88 -35.29
C GLY A 302 11.40 35.93 -34.35
N ILE A 303 11.98 37.13 -34.27
CA ILE A 303 11.42 38.23 -33.47
C ILE A 303 10.13 38.74 -34.11
N SER A 304 9.00 38.61 -33.40
CA SER A 304 7.72 39.14 -33.86
C SER A 304 7.65 40.68 -33.69
N PRO A 305 6.74 41.36 -34.42
CA PRO A 305 6.50 42.80 -34.22
C PRO A 305 6.20 43.14 -32.75
N GLU A 306 5.36 42.33 -32.08
CA GLU A 306 4.99 42.51 -30.67
C GLU A 306 6.21 42.41 -29.77
N LEU A 307 7.06 41.40 -29.98
CA LEU A 307 8.29 41.20 -29.23
C LEU A 307 9.27 42.36 -29.42
N SER A 308 9.41 42.86 -30.67
CA SER A 308 10.30 44.00 -30.95
C SER A 308 9.84 45.30 -30.29
N MET A 309 8.52 45.53 -30.21
CA MET A 309 7.94 46.65 -29.47
C MET A 309 8.22 46.52 -27.97
N GLU A 310 8.14 45.32 -27.40
CA GLU A 310 8.40 45.07 -25.98
C GLU A 310 9.88 45.32 -25.62
N VAL A 311 10.81 44.77 -26.42
CA VAL A 311 12.26 45.03 -26.29
C VAL A 311 12.56 46.52 -26.33
N THR A 312 11.96 47.24 -27.29
CA THR A 312 12.18 48.68 -27.45
C THR A 312 11.59 49.49 -26.30
N LYS A 313 10.36 49.15 -25.87
CA LYS A 313 9.65 49.82 -24.78
C LYS A 313 10.42 49.72 -23.46
N HIS A 314 10.99 48.55 -23.18
CA HIS A 314 11.76 48.29 -21.96
C HIS A 314 13.24 48.63 -22.10
N GLN A 315 13.67 49.14 -23.26
CA GLN A 315 15.06 49.45 -23.58
C GLN A 315 16.00 48.25 -23.34
N TYR A 316 15.50 47.04 -23.59
CA TYR A 316 16.31 45.84 -23.47
C TYR A 316 17.37 45.80 -24.57
N SER A 317 18.59 45.43 -24.19
CA SER A 317 19.71 45.24 -25.11
C SER A 317 20.15 43.79 -25.09
N ILE A 318 20.23 43.16 -26.25
CA ILE A 318 20.65 41.75 -26.42
C ILE A 318 21.98 41.72 -27.18
N GLY A 319 23.08 41.92 -26.44
CA GLY A 319 24.47 41.78 -26.87
C GLY A 319 24.85 42.42 -28.22
N GLU A 320 26.06 42.12 -28.69
CA GLU A 320 26.42 42.37 -30.09
C GLU A 320 25.92 41.18 -30.92
N SER A 321 24.74 41.33 -31.52
CA SER A 321 24.09 40.26 -32.28
C SER A 321 23.51 40.76 -33.60
N THR A 322 23.51 39.87 -34.60
CA THR A 322 22.96 40.17 -35.92
C THR A 322 21.53 39.64 -36.02
N TYR A 323 20.59 40.49 -36.44
CA TYR A 323 19.18 40.15 -36.50
C TYR A 323 18.74 39.79 -37.92
N PHE A 324 17.96 38.72 -38.06
CA PHE A 324 17.29 38.38 -39.31
C PHE A 324 15.80 38.10 -39.09
N ARG A 325 15.01 38.28 -40.16
CA ARG A 325 13.56 38.06 -40.13
C ARG A 325 13.19 36.62 -39.78
N ASN A 326 13.93 35.64 -40.29
CA ASN A 326 13.63 34.21 -40.09
C ASN A 326 14.90 33.36 -40.22
N LEU A 327 14.79 32.11 -39.78
CA LEU A 327 15.87 31.14 -39.80
C LEU A 327 16.52 30.97 -41.19
N LYS A 328 15.71 30.98 -42.27
CA LYS A 328 16.21 30.88 -43.64
C LYS A 328 17.23 31.97 -43.95
N HIS A 329 16.94 33.23 -43.66
CA HIS A 329 17.88 34.32 -43.96
C HIS A 329 19.20 34.20 -43.17
N ALA A 330 19.13 33.80 -41.90
CA ALA A 330 20.34 33.60 -41.08
C ALA A 330 21.22 32.47 -41.61
N ILE A 331 20.62 31.34 -42.04
CA ILE A 331 21.38 30.22 -42.65
C ILE A 331 22.04 30.67 -43.96
N HIS A 332 21.31 31.38 -44.82
CA HIS A 332 21.87 31.91 -46.07
C HIS A 332 23.05 32.86 -45.82
N PHE A 333 22.94 33.72 -44.80
CA PHE A 333 24.03 34.61 -44.39
C PHE A 333 25.26 33.83 -43.89
N ALA A 334 25.06 32.85 -43.01
CA ALA A 334 26.13 32.01 -42.49
C ALA A 334 26.83 31.23 -43.62
N PHE A 335 26.09 30.68 -44.57
CA PHE A 335 26.66 30.05 -45.75
C PHE A 335 27.49 31.01 -46.60
N ALA A 336 26.99 32.21 -46.87
CA ALA A 336 27.72 33.21 -47.64
C ALA A 336 29.05 33.61 -46.96
N LYS A 337 29.07 33.73 -45.62
CA LYS A 337 30.27 34.00 -44.83
C LYS A 337 31.31 32.86 -44.89
N GLU A 338 30.84 31.63 -45.01
CA GLU A 338 31.68 30.45 -45.20
C GLU A 338 32.09 30.22 -46.67
N GLY A 339 31.70 31.11 -47.59
CA GLY A 339 31.97 30.94 -49.02
C GLY A 339 31.16 29.81 -49.68
N MET A 340 30.06 29.39 -49.05
CA MET A 340 29.14 28.38 -49.56
C MET A 340 27.97 29.03 -50.29
N PHE A 341 27.49 28.37 -51.34
CA PHE A 341 26.36 28.83 -52.16
C PHE A 341 25.33 27.71 -52.31
N ILE A 342 24.05 28.06 -52.17
CA ILE A 342 22.96 27.12 -52.44
C ILE A 342 22.70 27.11 -53.94
N GLN A 343 22.86 25.96 -54.57
CA GLN A 343 22.57 25.75 -55.99
C GLN A 343 21.32 24.87 -56.14
N GLU A 344 20.41 25.22 -57.05
CA GLU A 344 19.33 24.30 -57.41
C GLU A 344 19.94 23.03 -58.04
N PRO A 345 19.43 21.84 -57.68
CA PRO A 345 19.92 20.60 -58.27
C PRO A 345 19.76 20.69 -59.79
N LYS A 346 20.84 20.38 -60.52
CA LYS A 346 20.79 20.28 -61.98
C LYS A 346 19.74 19.23 -62.33
N LYS A 347 18.67 19.65 -63.01
CA LYS A 347 17.60 18.79 -63.49
C LYS A 347 18.12 17.71 -64.43
#